data_AF-A0A091QST4-F1
#
_entry.id   AF-A0A091QST4-F1
#
_cell.length_a   1.000
_cell.length_b   1.000
_cell.length_c   1.000
_cell.angle_alpha   90.00
_cell.angle_beta   90.00
_cell.angle_gamma   90.00
#
_symmetry.space_group_name_H-M   'P 1'
#
loop_
_entity.id
_entity.type
_entity.pdbx_description
1 polymer ?
#
loop_
_entity_poly.entity_id
_entity_poly.type
_entity_poly.pdbx_seq_one_letter_code
_entity_poly.pdbx_strand_id
1 'polypeptide(L)'
;QLEKEYVCRVVGEFPEHEVVCEEPILVVSYKVGVCRVDPKGKPCKTIFQRLSYNGRSSVVKCLPRTGRTHQIRVHLQFLGHPIVNDPIYNMEAWGPERGRAGRVDKTDEELLQALVEEHRSKQSLDVLGVSEEDLAPGAADGACGDSGGCAGPAQALPVSDSSAGDAKGPEGNHAAARPLNSDTSLETLERNSDLGLCENGDGRSGEKWEEKDPLCEECRVRRRDPSPQELVMYLHALRYRGPGFEYCSSMPAWATEGWQE
;
A
#
# COMPACT_ATOMS: atom_id res chain seq x y z
N GLN A 1 -22.83 0.82 22.63
CA GLN A 1 -21.67 0.29 21.88
C GLN A 1 -21.77 0.80 20.45
N LEU A 2 -20.65 1.06 19.77
CA LEU A 2 -20.64 1.51 18.37
C LEU A 2 -20.76 0.30 17.44
N GLU A 3 -21.78 0.28 16.60
CA GLU A 3 -21.95 -0.67 15.50
C GLU A 3 -21.49 -0.03 14.19
N LYS A 4 -20.80 -0.82 13.37
CA LYS A 4 -20.23 -0.37 12.11
C LYS A 4 -20.60 -1.37 11.03
N GLU A 5 -21.09 -0.88 9.91
CA GLU A 5 -21.37 -1.68 8.73
C GLU A 5 -20.58 -1.14 7.54
N TYR A 6 -19.94 -2.04 6.82
CA TYR A 6 -19.21 -1.73 5.60
C TYR A 6 -19.72 -2.59 4.46
N VAL A 7 -19.47 -2.15 3.24
CA VAL A 7 -19.66 -2.95 2.03
C VAL A 7 -18.34 -2.93 1.26
N CYS A 8 -17.95 -4.06 0.71
CA CYS A 8 -16.77 -4.17 -0.13
C CYS A 8 -17.00 -5.05 -1.35
N ARG A 9 -16.16 -4.90 -2.38
CA ARG A 9 -16.11 -5.78 -3.54
C ARG A 9 -14.88 -6.67 -3.44
N VAL A 10 -15.06 -7.98 -3.49
CA VAL A 10 -14.00 -8.98 -3.28
C VAL A 10 -13.82 -9.88 -4.50
N VAL A 11 -12.60 -10.36 -4.70
CA VAL A 11 -12.27 -11.27 -5.80
C VAL A 11 -12.99 -12.62 -5.63
N GLY A 12 -13.54 -13.12 -6.74
CA GLY A 12 -14.15 -14.45 -6.80
C GLY A 12 -15.57 -14.52 -6.22
N GLU A 13 -16.04 -15.76 -6.07
CA GLU A 13 -17.34 -16.07 -5.49
C GLU A 13 -17.23 -16.23 -3.97
N PHE A 14 -17.73 -15.25 -3.22
CA PHE A 14 -17.81 -15.35 -1.76
C PHE A 14 -18.92 -16.32 -1.36
N PRO A 15 -18.81 -17.06 -0.24
CA PRO A 15 -19.86 -17.94 0.22
C PRO A 15 -21.21 -17.23 0.42
N GLU A 16 -22.31 -17.91 0.08
CA GLU A 16 -23.67 -17.36 0.23
C GLU A 16 -24.12 -17.28 1.70
N HIS A 17 -23.69 -18.25 2.50
CA HIS A 17 -23.98 -18.27 3.94
C HIS A 17 -23.15 -17.23 4.69
N GLU A 18 -23.62 -16.86 5.89
CA GLU A 18 -22.87 -15.98 6.78
C GLU A 18 -21.53 -16.61 7.16
N VAL A 19 -20.43 -15.88 6.95
CA VAL A 19 -19.07 -16.30 7.32
C VAL A 19 -18.57 -15.47 8.48
N VAL A 20 -18.12 -16.13 9.54
CA VAL A 20 -17.52 -15.48 10.70
C VAL A 20 -16.01 -15.74 10.71
N CYS A 21 -15.21 -14.69 10.74
CA CYS A 21 -13.75 -14.78 10.88
C CYS A 21 -13.32 -14.21 12.24
N GLU A 22 -12.69 -15.05 13.05
CA GLU A 22 -12.20 -14.72 14.40
C GLU A 22 -10.67 -14.75 14.51
N GLU A 23 -9.99 -14.81 13.36
CA GLU A 23 -8.55 -14.93 13.31
C GLU A 23 -7.84 -13.71 13.92
N PRO A 24 -6.88 -13.89 14.85
CA PRO A 24 -6.14 -12.79 15.44
C PRO A 24 -5.24 -12.08 14.42
N ILE A 25 -5.12 -10.75 14.55
CA ILE A 25 -4.34 -9.93 13.62
C ILE A 25 -3.10 -9.37 14.32
N LEU A 26 -1.93 -9.63 13.75
CA LEU A 26 -0.64 -9.08 14.13
C LEU A 26 -0.28 -7.92 13.19
N VAL A 27 0.27 -6.84 13.76
CA VAL A 27 0.85 -5.75 12.97
C VAL A 27 2.31 -6.12 12.69
N VAL A 28 2.64 -6.28 11.42
CA VAL A 28 3.99 -6.65 10.95
C VAL A 28 4.89 -5.41 10.93
N SER A 29 4.40 -4.32 10.36
CA SER A 29 5.13 -3.06 10.30
C SER A 29 4.20 -1.87 10.47
N TYR A 30 4.42 -1.07 11.51
CA TYR A 30 3.68 0.18 11.71
C TYR A 30 4.04 1.26 10.69
N LYS A 31 5.27 1.23 10.16
CA LYS A 31 5.73 2.22 9.16
C LYS A 31 5.05 2.02 7.81
N VAL A 32 4.90 0.76 7.39
CA VAL A 32 4.28 0.39 6.12
C VAL A 32 2.77 0.13 6.28
N GLY A 33 2.29 -0.08 7.51
CA GLY A 33 0.89 -0.38 7.80
C GLY A 33 0.48 -1.82 7.45
N VAL A 34 1.45 -2.74 7.35
CA VAL A 34 1.19 -4.15 7.00
C VAL A 34 0.77 -4.93 8.24
N CYS A 35 -0.29 -5.71 8.10
CA CYS A 35 -0.84 -6.59 9.13
C CYS A 35 -1.06 -7.98 8.53
N ARG A 36 -0.99 -9.04 9.33
CA ARG A 36 -1.33 -10.41 8.89
C ARG A 36 -2.07 -11.18 9.96
N VAL A 37 -2.76 -12.24 9.55
CA VAL A 37 -3.28 -13.22 10.52
C VAL A 37 -2.09 -13.96 11.13
N ASP A 38 -2.02 -13.98 12.45
CA ASP A 38 -1.02 -14.72 13.20
C ASP A 38 -1.57 -15.04 14.59
N PRO A 39 -1.36 -16.25 15.14
CA PRO A 39 -1.81 -16.60 16.49
C PRO A 39 -1.30 -15.68 17.61
N LYS A 40 -0.16 -15.00 17.41
CA LYS A 40 0.39 -14.00 18.34
C LYS A 40 -0.29 -12.62 18.22
N GLY A 41 -1.20 -12.47 17.26
CA GLY A 41 -1.95 -11.27 16.98
C GLY A 41 -2.99 -10.94 18.06
N LYS A 42 -3.63 -9.78 17.90
CA LYS A 42 -4.72 -9.36 18.78
C LYS A 42 -6.03 -10.01 18.32
N PRO A 43 -6.82 -10.62 19.22
CA PRO A 43 -8.08 -11.24 18.84
C PRO A 43 -9.03 -10.18 18.27
N CYS A 44 -9.76 -10.58 17.23
CA CYS A 44 -10.69 -9.72 16.52
C CYS A 44 -11.74 -10.56 15.79
N LYS A 45 -12.91 -9.97 15.54
CA LYS A 45 -14.05 -10.68 14.94
C LYS A 45 -14.72 -9.82 13.88
N THR A 46 -14.96 -10.42 12.72
CA THR A 46 -15.72 -9.83 11.62
C THR A 46 -16.74 -10.84 11.11
N ILE A 47 -17.96 -10.38 10.87
CA ILE A 47 -19.02 -11.18 10.24
C ILE A 47 -19.20 -10.67 8.81
N PHE A 48 -19.29 -11.59 7.86
CA PHE A 48 -19.40 -11.32 6.44
C PHE A 48 -20.66 -11.96 5.87
N GLN A 49 -21.32 -11.25 4.96
CA GLN A 49 -22.50 -11.75 4.24
C GLN A 49 -22.40 -11.31 2.79
N ARG A 50 -22.48 -12.26 1.85
CA ARG A 50 -22.56 -11.93 0.43
C ARG A 50 -23.90 -11.24 0.14
N LEU A 51 -23.84 -10.13 -0.59
CA LEU A 51 -25.00 -9.40 -1.10
C LEU A 51 -25.30 -9.77 -2.56
N SER A 52 -24.26 -9.85 -3.40
CA SER A 52 -24.40 -10.21 -4.80
C SER A 52 -23.10 -10.82 -5.36
N TYR A 53 -23.22 -11.54 -6.47
CA TYR A 53 -22.09 -12.09 -7.24
C TYR A 53 -22.39 -11.93 -8.73
N ASN A 54 -21.42 -11.45 -9.50
CA ASN A 54 -21.59 -11.15 -10.92
C ASN A 54 -20.85 -12.13 -11.86
N GLY A 55 -20.39 -13.28 -11.36
CA GLY A 55 -19.55 -14.22 -12.12
C GLY A 55 -18.04 -13.96 -12.01
N ARG A 56 -17.61 -12.77 -11.56
CA ARG A 56 -16.17 -12.44 -11.38
C ARG A 56 -15.81 -12.04 -9.95
N SER A 57 -16.65 -11.23 -9.32
CA SER A 57 -16.42 -10.69 -7.98
C SER A 57 -17.73 -10.62 -7.21
N SER A 58 -17.61 -10.57 -5.88
CA SER A 58 -18.76 -10.53 -4.98
C SER A 58 -18.82 -9.21 -4.24
N VAL A 59 -20.03 -8.71 -4.01
CA VAL A 59 -20.28 -7.60 -3.07
C VAL A 59 -20.60 -8.22 -1.72
N VAL A 60 -19.91 -7.77 -0.67
CA VAL A 60 -19.96 -8.37 0.66
C VAL A 60 -20.24 -7.28 1.70
N LYS A 61 -21.26 -7.51 2.53
CA LYS A 61 -21.52 -6.73 3.75
C LYS A 61 -20.58 -7.23 4.85
N CYS A 62 -19.94 -6.30 5.54
CA CYS A 62 -18.98 -6.57 6.60
C CYS A 62 -19.43 -5.91 7.91
N LEU A 63 -19.41 -6.69 8.99
CA LEU A 63 -19.81 -6.27 10.34
C LEU A 63 -18.64 -6.54 11.31
N PRO A 64 -17.65 -5.63 11.38
CA PRO A 64 -16.54 -5.77 12.33
C PRO A 64 -17.03 -5.51 13.76
N ARG A 65 -16.94 -6.53 14.63
CA ARG A 65 -17.28 -6.42 16.06
C ARG A 65 -16.17 -5.77 16.87
N THR A 66 -14.95 -5.78 16.33
CA THR A 66 -13.76 -5.12 16.87
C THR A 66 -13.26 -4.03 15.90
N GLY A 67 -12.14 -3.38 16.21
CA GLY A 67 -11.57 -2.31 15.39
C GLY A 67 -10.04 -2.40 15.28
N ARG A 68 -9.51 -3.51 14.77
CA ARG A 68 -8.07 -3.62 14.48
C ARG A 68 -7.73 -2.92 13.15
N THR A 69 -6.48 -2.48 13.03
CA THR A 69 -5.96 -1.90 11.79
C THR A 69 -6.16 -2.90 10.64
N HIS A 70 -6.74 -2.43 9.53
CA HIS A 70 -7.01 -3.21 8.33
C HIS A 70 -7.82 -4.51 8.54
N GLN A 71 -8.59 -4.61 9.63
CA GLN A 71 -9.26 -5.85 10.04
C GLN A 71 -10.06 -6.52 8.91
N ILE A 72 -10.93 -5.78 8.24
CA ILE A 72 -11.76 -6.29 7.15
C ILE A 72 -10.89 -6.80 6.00
N ARG A 73 -9.88 -6.01 5.60
CA ARG A 73 -8.98 -6.31 4.47
C ARG A 73 -8.21 -7.60 4.71
N VAL A 74 -7.60 -7.75 5.89
CA VAL A 74 -6.81 -8.92 6.29
C VAL A 74 -7.69 -10.17 6.43
N HIS A 75 -8.87 -10.05 7.04
CA HIS A 75 -9.79 -11.20 7.17
C HIS A 75 -10.29 -11.69 5.81
N LEU A 76 -10.63 -10.79 4.90
CA LEU A 76 -11.05 -11.14 3.54
C LEU A 76 -9.92 -11.80 2.74
N GLN A 77 -8.69 -11.28 2.85
CA GLN A 77 -7.50 -11.93 2.31
C GLN A 77 -7.30 -13.34 2.88
N PHE A 78 -7.36 -13.50 4.20
CA PHE A 78 -7.23 -14.79 4.87
C PHE A 78 -8.27 -15.80 4.38
N LEU A 79 -9.52 -15.36 4.18
CA LEU A 79 -10.58 -16.21 3.62
C LEU A 79 -10.36 -16.57 2.14
N GLY A 80 -9.40 -15.93 1.46
CA GLY A 80 -9.09 -16.14 0.04
C GLY A 80 -9.86 -15.22 -0.91
N HIS A 81 -10.52 -14.20 -0.38
CA HIS A 81 -11.33 -13.24 -1.14
C HIS A 81 -10.85 -11.80 -0.88
N PRO A 82 -9.61 -11.44 -1.26
CA PRO A 82 -9.10 -10.09 -1.05
C PRO A 82 -9.98 -9.05 -1.74
N ILE A 83 -10.00 -7.83 -1.19
CA ILE A 83 -10.74 -6.70 -1.78
C ILE A 83 -10.13 -6.37 -3.14
N VAL A 84 -10.99 -6.14 -4.13
CA VAL A 84 -10.59 -5.73 -5.48
C VAL A 84 -9.82 -4.40 -5.39
N ASN A 85 -8.72 -4.30 -6.13
CA ASN A 85 -7.82 -3.13 -6.14
C ASN A 85 -7.22 -2.77 -4.77
N ASP A 86 -7.20 -3.69 -3.80
CA ASP A 86 -6.49 -3.45 -2.55
C ASP A 86 -4.97 -3.38 -2.79
N PRO A 87 -4.32 -2.24 -2.54
CA PRO A 87 -2.93 -2.01 -2.90
C PRO A 87 -1.97 -2.60 -1.87
N ILE A 88 -2.40 -3.46 -0.96
CA ILE A 88 -1.53 -4.15 0.00
C ILE A 88 -1.84 -5.63 -0.02
N TYR A 89 -3.11 -6.00 0.17
CA TYR A 89 -3.52 -7.38 0.44
C TYR A 89 -3.95 -8.16 -0.80
N ASN A 90 -4.05 -7.48 -1.94
CA ASN A 90 -4.32 -8.10 -3.24
C ASN A 90 -3.09 -8.01 -4.15
N MET A 91 -1.91 -8.31 -3.59
CA MET A 91 -0.61 -8.32 -4.27
C MET A 91 -0.04 -9.73 -4.41
N GLU A 92 0.82 -9.93 -5.42
CA GLU A 92 1.53 -11.21 -5.64
C GLU A 92 2.67 -11.43 -4.65
N ALA A 93 3.15 -10.37 -4.00
CA ALA A 93 4.09 -10.42 -2.90
C ALA A 93 3.66 -11.41 -1.78
N TRP A 94 2.35 -11.62 -1.59
CA TRP A 94 1.79 -12.60 -0.64
C TRP A 94 1.77 -14.05 -1.14
N GLY A 95 2.30 -14.33 -2.34
CA GLY A 95 2.31 -15.63 -2.97
C GLY A 95 1.10 -15.88 -3.89
N PRO A 96 1.04 -17.06 -4.54
CA PRO A 96 0.03 -17.38 -5.55
C PRO A 96 -1.39 -17.41 -4.98
N GLU A 97 -1.54 -17.81 -3.72
CA GLU A 97 -2.83 -17.79 -3.01
C GLU A 97 -3.10 -16.48 -2.26
N ARG A 98 -2.27 -15.46 -2.47
CA ARG A 98 -2.44 -14.10 -1.91
C ARG A 98 -2.64 -14.08 -0.39
N GLY A 99 -1.97 -14.96 0.36
CA GLY A 99 -2.07 -15.03 1.83
C GLY A 99 -3.29 -15.79 2.37
N ARG A 100 -4.01 -16.55 1.53
CA ARG A 100 -5.14 -17.39 1.95
C ARG A 100 -4.74 -18.35 3.07
N ALA A 101 -5.60 -18.46 4.08
CA ALA A 101 -5.38 -19.23 5.31
C ALA A 101 -4.10 -18.83 6.07
N GLY A 102 -3.59 -17.61 5.86
CA GLY A 102 -2.37 -17.12 6.51
C GLY A 102 -1.09 -17.75 5.97
N ARG A 103 -1.14 -18.46 4.83
CA ARG A 103 0.03 -19.09 4.21
C ARG A 103 0.86 -18.04 3.49
N VAL A 104 2.07 -17.82 3.99
CA VAL A 104 3.08 -16.92 3.42
C VAL A 104 4.43 -17.60 3.54
N ASP A 105 5.05 -17.93 2.41
CA ASP A 105 6.34 -18.65 2.35
C ASP A 105 7.56 -17.72 2.50
N LYS A 106 7.38 -16.59 3.19
CA LYS A 106 8.37 -15.51 3.35
C LYS A 106 8.44 -15.11 4.81
N THR A 107 9.63 -14.71 5.25
CA THR A 107 9.80 -13.98 6.52
C THR A 107 9.12 -12.60 6.44
N ASP A 108 8.90 -11.97 7.60
CA ASP A 108 8.29 -10.65 7.67
C ASP A 108 9.13 -9.61 6.91
N GLU A 109 10.46 -9.67 7.01
CA GLU A 109 11.39 -8.81 6.28
C GLU A 109 11.33 -9.03 4.76
N GLU A 110 11.35 -10.28 4.30
CA GLU A 110 11.26 -10.62 2.88
C GLU A 110 9.91 -10.21 2.27
N LEU A 111 8.81 -10.39 3.03
CA LEU A 111 7.49 -9.96 2.62
C LEU A 111 7.43 -8.44 2.47
N LEU A 112 7.95 -7.69 3.44
CA LEU A 112 8.00 -6.23 3.38
C LEU A 112 8.82 -5.75 2.18
N GLN A 113 9.98 -6.37 1.93
CA GLN A 113 10.80 -6.03 0.77
C GLN A 113 10.07 -6.33 -0.54
N ALA A 114 9.40 -7.48 -0.65
CA ALA A 114 8.62 -7.85 -1.83
C ALA A 114 7.45 -6.89 -2.08
N LEU A 115 6.75 -6.45 -1.04
CA LEU A 115 5.65 -5.48 -1.15
C LEU A 115 6.15 -4.11 -1.64
N VAL A 116 7.29 -3.65 -1.13
CA VAL A 116 7.91 -2.39 -1.55
C VAL A 116 8.37 -2.47 -3.00
N GLU A 117 9.01 -3.57 -3.39
CA GLU A 117 9.48 -3.79 -4.75
C GLU A 117 8.32 -3.88 -5.74
N GLU A 118 7.25 -4.62 -5.41
CA GLU A 118 6.06 -4.71 -6.26
C GLU A 118 5.42 -3.32 -6.45
N HIS A 119 5.29 -2.53 -5.38
CA HIS A 119 4.75 -1.18 -5.47
C HIS A 119 5.62 -0.26 -6.35
N ARG A 120 6.95 -0.32 -6.17
CA ARG A 120 7.90 0.42 -7.01
C ARG A 120 7.83 -0.02 -8.46
N SER A 121 7.72 -1.33 -8.71
CA SER A 121 7.64 -1.88 -10.06
C SER A 121 6.38 -1.43 -10.78
N LYS A 122 5.22 -1.42 -10.12
CA LYS A 122 3.96 -0.92 -10.70
C LYS A 122 4.06 0.56 -11.04
N GLN A 123 4.60 1.37 -10.11
CA GLN A 123 4.89 2.78 -10.39
C GLN A 123 5.92 2.98 -11.52
N SER A 124 6.89 2.07 -11.67
CA SER A 124 7.96 2.17 -12.66
C SER A 124 7.59 1.62 -14.04
N LEU A 125 6.77 0.57 -14.11
CA LEU A 125 6.24 0.00 -15.36
C LEU A 125 5.33 1.01 -16.04
N ASP A 126 4.52 1.73 -15.26
CA ASP A 126 3.76 2.88 -15.74
C ASP A 126 4.63 4.03 -16.25
N VAL A 127 5.87 4.16 -15.75
CA VAL A 127 6.85 5.16 -16.23
C VAL A 127 7.51 4.72 -17.54
N LEU A 128 7.64 3.41 -17.79
CA LEU A 128 8.31 2.89 -18.98
C LEU A 128 7.39 2.68 -20.19
N GLY A 129 6.08 2.94 -20.08
CA GLY A 129 5.17 3.02 -21.23
C GLY A 129 5.17 1.79 -22.14
N VAL A 130 5.48 0.62 -21.58
CA VAL A 130 5.50 -0.65 -22.32
C VAL A 130 4.07 -1.18 -22.35
N SER A 131 3.47 -1.23 -23.54
CA SER A 131 2.13 -1.77 -23.74
C SER A 131 2.19 -3.28 -23.95
N GLU A 132 1.13 -4.04 -23.61
CA GLU A 132 1.10 -5.51 -23.74
C GLU A 132 1.37 -6.02 -25.18
N GLU A 133 1.20 -5.15 -26.17
CA GLU A 133 1.53 -5.36 -27.58
C GLU A 133 3.05 -5.43 -27.86
N ASP A 134 3.90 -4.87 -27.00
CA ASP A 134 5.37 -4.92 -27.13
C ASP A 134 5.97 -6.27 -26.70
N LEU A 135 5.17 -7.13 -26.05
CA LEU A 135 5.58 -8.46 -25.57
C LEU A 135 5.00 -9.61 -26.40
N ALA A 136 4.24 -9.33 -27.46
CA ALA A 136 3.76 -10.35 -28.36
C ALA A 136 4.93 -10.93 -29.19
N PRO A 137 5.22 -12.25 -29.14
CA PRO A 137 6.22 -12.85 -30.01
C PRO A 137 5.67 -12.87 -31.45
N GLY A 138 6.02 -11.85 -32.22
CA GLY A 138 5.74 -11.76 -33.64
C GLY A 138 6.42 -12.89 -34.41
N ALA A 139 5.63 -13.60 -35.20
CA ALA A 139 6.05 -14.66 -36.10
C ALA A 139 7.09 -14.16 -37.14
N ALA A 140 7.88 -15.13 -37.62
CA ALA A 140 9.05 -15.02 -38.48
C ALA A 140 8.85 -14.29 -39.83
N ASP A 141 9.94 -13.68 -40.31
CA ASP A 141 10.53 -13.70 -41.67
C ASP A 141 11.73 -12.72 -41.63
N GLY A 142 12.94 -12.88 -42.19
CA GLY A 142 13.61 -13.86 -43.04
C GLY A 142 14.96 -13.22 -43.48
N ALA A 143 16.07 -13.94 -43.27
CA ALA A 143 17.43 -13.92 -43.90
C ALA A 143 18.08 -12.64 -44.52
N CYS A 144 19.33 -12.32 -44.07
CA CYS A 144 20.63 -12.43 -44.80
C CYS A 144 21.79 -11.89 -43.90
N GLY A 145 22.87 -12.63 -43.60
CA GLY A 145 24.15 -12.80 -44.35
C GLY A 145 25.10 -11.58 -44.13
N ASP A 146 26.39 -11.62 -43.78
CA ASP A 146 27.45 -12.62 -43.70
C ASP A 146 28.74 -11.99 -43.05
N SER A 147 29.55 -12.84 -42.39
CA SER A 147 31.03 -12.86 -42.22
C SER A 147 31.89 -11.85 -41.41
N GLY A 148 32.79 -12.44 -40.58
CA GLY A 148 34.16 -12.01 -40.20
C GLY A 148 34.35 -11.74 -38.69
N GLY A 149 34.82 -12.65 -37.80
CA GLY A 149 36.13 -13.35 -37.72
C GLY A 149 37.22 -12.39 -37.19
N CYS A 150 38.08 -12.59 -36.17
CA CYS A 150 38.56 -13.66 -35.28
C CYS A 150 39.31 -12.95 -34.10
N ALA A 151 39.41 -13.43 -32.86
CA ALA A 151 40.48 -14.26 -32.27
C ALA A 151 40.78 -13.75 -30.83
N GLY A 152 40.92 -14.63 -29.82
CA GLY A 152 41.37 -14.27 -28.46
C GLY A 152 42.90 -14.35 -28.29
N PRO A 153 43.45 -14.72 -27.12
CA PRO A 153 43.28 -14.21 -25.75
C PRO A 153 44.66 -13.87 -25.08
N ALA A 154 44.72 -13.16 -23.93
CA ALA A 154 45.85 -13.28 -22.96
C ALA A 154 45.74 -12.40 -21.69
N GLN A 155 45.91 -13.05 -20.53
CA GLN A 155 46.82 -12.73 -19.39
C GLN A 155 46.58 -11.43 -18.58
N ALA A 156 46.22 -11.41 -17.29
CA ALA A 156 46.80 -11.94 -16.03
C ALA A 156 47.68 -10.93 -15.24
N LEU A 157 47.11 -10.40 -14.13
CA LEU A 157 47.68 -10.09 -12.79
C LEU A 157 48.83 -9.05 -12.67
N PRO A 158 49.26 -8.51 -11.49
CA PRO A 158 49.03 -8.98 -10.09
C PRO A 158 48.90 -7.92 -8.93
N VAL A 159 48.53 -8.44 -7.74
CA VAL A 159 48.90 -8.14 -6.30
C VAL A 159 48.86 -6.69 -5.74
N SER A 160 48.53 -6.39 -4.49
CA SER A 160 48.96 -6.91 -3.15
C SER A 160 47.93 -6.50 -2.06
N ASP A 161 47.45 -7.36 -1.16
CA ASP A 161 48.04 -7.90 0.09
C ASP A 161 48.08 -6.92 1.29
N SER A 162 47.37 -7.29 2.39
CA SER A 162 47.78 -7.19 3.82
C SER A 162 46.58 -7.27 4.80
N SER A 163 46.43 -8.46 5.38
CA SER A 163 46.12 -8.85 6.79
C SER A 163 46.34 -7.79 7.91
N ALA A 164 45.90 -7.91 9.18
CA ALA A 164 44.98 -8.73 9.98
C ALA A 164 45.09 -8.25 11.46
N GLY A 165 44.11 -8.60 12.31
CA GLY A 165 44.20 -8.68 13.79
C GLY A 165 43.94 -7.40 14.59
N ASP A 166 43.59 -7.40 15.88
CA ASP A 166 43.08 -8.39 16.83
C ASP A 166 42.72 -7.64 18.15
N ALA A 167 41.93 -8.27 19.02
CA ALA A 167 41.88 -8.11 20.50
C ALA A 167 41.21 -6.91 21.26
N LYS A 168 40.31 -7.33 22.19
CA LYS A 168 40.11 -6.96 23.62
C LYS A 168 39.34 -5.69 24.06
N GLY A 169 38.36 -5.91 24.97
CA GLY A 169 37.73 -4.91 25.87
C GLY A 169 38.68 -4.43 26.99
N PRO A 170 38.23 -3.74 28.10
CA PRO A 170 36.99 -4.00 28.86
C PRO A 170 36.29 -2.77 29.54
N GLU A 171 35.24 -3.06 30.33
CA GLU A 171 34.77 -2.42 31.60
C GLU A 171 34.29 -0.94 31.72
N GLY A 172 33.20 -0.73 32.49
CA GLY A 172 33.01 0.51 33.28
C GLY A 172 31.61 1.15 33.44
N ASN A 173 30.72 0.51 34.23
CA ASN A 173 29.86 1.06 35.32
C ASN A 173 29.21 2.49 35.35
N HIS A 174 27.98 2.51 35.92
CA HIS A 174 27.25 3.59 36.64
C HIS A 174 26.64 4.74 35.78
N ALA A 175 25.48 5.34 36.06
CA ALA A 175 24.47 5.26 37.12
C ALA A 175 23.15 5.91 36.63
N ALA A 176 22.08 5.65 37.38
CA ALA A 176 20.72 6.17 37.20
C ALA A 176 20.59 7.70 37.36
N ALA A 177 19.64 8.30 36.63
CA ALA A 177 18.75 9.36 37.12
C ALA A 177 17.64 9.68 36.09
N ARG A 178 16.38 9.35 36.43
CA ARG A 178 15.18 10.11 36.05
C ARG A 178 14.83 11.01 37.26
N PRO A 179 13.79 11.85 37.19
CA PRO A 179 13.46 12.91 36.24
C PRO A 179 13.24 14.23 37.02
N LEU A 180 12.86 15.35 36.39
CA LEU A 180 12.06 16.39 37.07
C LEU A 180 11.36 17.29 36.03
N ASN A 181 10.04 17.35 36.19
CA ASN A 181 9.12 18.27 35.52
C ASN A 181 9.27 19.69 36.09
N SER A 182 8.91 20.71 35.30
CA SER A 182 8.14 21.86 35.81
C SER A 182 7.50 22.64 34.66
N ASP A 183 6.17 22.65 34.67
CA ASP A 183 5.30 23.59 33.93
C ASP A 183 5.49 25.02 34.42
N THR A 184 5.43 26.01 33.51
CA THR A 184 4.79 27.31 33.81
C THR A 184 4.21 27.92 32.52
N SER A 185 2.94 28.31 32.60
CA SER A 185 2.12 28.89 31.54
C SER A 185 2.27 30.42 31.40
N LEU A 186 2.10 30.89 30.15
CA LEU A 186 1.38 32.08 29.66
C LEU A 186 1.72 33.49 30.19
N GLU A 187 2.08 34.42 29.29
CA GLU A 187 1.44 35.75 29.15
C GLU A 187 1.88 36.46 27.84
N THR A 188 0.91 36.60 26.93
CA THR A 188 0.51 37.82 26.17
C THR A 188 1.52 38.92 25.83
N LEU A 189 1.71 39.16 24.52
CA LEU A 189 1.99 40.50 23.95
C LEU A 189 1.14 40.72 22.70
N GLU A 190 0.30 41.75 22.75
CA GLU A 190 -0.58 42.21 21.68
C GLU A 190 0.14 43.21 20.75
N ARG A 191 -0.18 43.10 19.45
CA ARG A 191 -0.52 44.19 18.50
C ARG A 191 0.60 45.09 17.96
N ASN A 192 0.78 45.03 16.63
CA ASN A 192 0.55 46.20 15.78
C ASN A 192 0.09 45.81 14.37
N SER A 193 -1.10 46.29 14.05
CA SER A 193 -1.72 46.37 12.73
C SER A 193 -1.08 47.51 11.95
N ASP A 194 -0.57 47.23 10.75
CA ASP A 194 -0.46 48.27 9.73
C ASP A 194 -0.94 47.75 8.38
N LEU A 195 -1.76 48.59 7.77
CA LEU A 195 -2.59 48.31 6.60
C LEU A 195 -1.75 48.50 5.33
N GLY A 196 -1.61 47.43 4.54
CA GLY A 196 -1.15 47.50 3.17
C GLY A 196 -2.25 47.00 2.23
N LEU A 197 -3.21 47.87 1.92
CA LEU A 197 -4.12 47.70 0.79
C LEU A 197 -3.28 47.73 -0.50
N CYS A 198 -3.37 46.70 -1.34
CA CYS A 198 -3.01 46.81 -2.75
C CYS A 198 -4.24 46.51 -3.61
N GLU A 199 -4.49 47.45 -4.52
CA GLU A 199 -5.69 47.58 -5.33
C GLU A 199 -5.80 46.49 -6.39
N ASN A 200 -7.05 46.17 -6.74
CA ASN A 200 -7.39 45.39 -7.93
C ASN A 200 -7.00 46.17 -9.19
N GLY A 201 -6.20 45.56 -10.06
CA GLY A 201 -5.88 46.08 -11.39
C GLY A 201 -5.33 45.00 -12.31
N ASP A 202 -6.16 44.58 -13.25
CA ASP A 202 -5.86 44.04 -14.58
C ASP A 202 -5.11 42.72 -14.76
N GLY A 203 -5.90 41.71 -15.15
CA GLY A 203 -5.67 40.81 -16.28
C GLY A 203 -4.23 40.57 -16.74
N ARG A 204 -3.59 39.55 -16.17
CA ARG A 204 -2.57 38.76 -16.85
C ARG A 204 -2.79 37.29 -16.52
N SER A 205 -2.89 36.49 -17.58
CA SER A 205 -2.89 35.03 -17.56
C SER A 205 -1.93 34.51 -16.51
N GLY A 206 -2.44 33.74 -15.54
CA GLY A 206 -1.61 33.06 -14.56
C GLY A 206 -0.66 32.12 -15.30
N GLU A 207 0.58 32.58 -15.46
CA GLU A 207 1.69 31.78 -15.97
C GLU A 207 1.89 30.63 -14.98
N LYS A 208 1.61 29.41 -15.47
CA LYS A 208 1.82 28.17 -14.75
C LYS A 208 3.32 28.03 -14.52
N TRP A 209 3.77 28.18 -13.29
CA TRP A 209 5.16 27.96 -12.89
C TRP A 209 5.49 26.45 -13.04
N GLU A 210 5.90 26.03 -14.24
CA GLU A 210 6.55 24.74 -14.48
C GLU A 210 8.08 24.93 -14.56
N GLU A 211 8.68 25.59 -13.58
CA GLU A 211 10.13 25.66 -13.48
C GLU A 211 10.64 24.39 -12.81
N LYS A 212 10.86 23.33 -13.61
CA LYS A 212 11.45 22.09 -13.14
C LYS A 212 12.92 22.31 -12.84
N ASP A 213 13.32 22.15 -11.58
CA ASP A 213 14.71 22.23 -11.17
C ASP A 213 15.57 21.23 -11.98
N PRO A 214 16.56 21.72 -12.75
CA PRO A 214 17.40 20.87 -13.58
C PRO A 214 18.32 19.95 -12.77
N LEU A 215 18.51 20.18 -11.46
CA LEU A 215 19.33 19.35 -10.57
C LEU A 215 18.51 18.39 -9.71
N CYS A 216 17.18 18.54 -9.67
CA CYS A 216 16.31 17.68 -8.90
C CYS A 216 15.93 16.42 -9.71
N GLU A 217 16.42 15.25 -9.28
CA GLU A 217 16.07 13.97 -9.91
C GLU A 217 14.58 13.68 -9.83
N GLU A 218 13.88 14.11 -8.76
CA GLU A 218 12.44 13.92 -8.61
C GLU A 218 11.60 14.77 -9.59
N CYS A 219 12.05 15.98 -9.94
CA CYS A 219 11.36 16.85 -10.91
C CYS A 219 11.42 16.29 -12.34
N ARG A 220 12.42 15.47 -12.64
CA ARG A 220 12.56 14.77 -13.93
C ARG A 220 11.69 13.52 -14.01
N VAL A 221 11.29 12.95 -12.87
CA VAL A 221 10.36 11.81 -12.85
C VAL A 221 8.96 12.29 -13.24
N ARG A 222 8.52 11.93 -14.45
CA ARG A 222 7.10 12.03 -14.82
C ARG A 222 6.39 10.81 -14.27
N ARG A 223 5.61 10.99 -13.21
CA ARG A 223 4.66 9.98 -12.74
C ARG A 223 3.40 10.09 -13.59
N ARG A 224 2.88 8.96 -14.05
CA ARG A 224 1.56 8.90 -14.65
C ARG A 224 0.52 9.20 -13.57
N ASP A 225 -0.46 10.02 -13.89
CA ASP A 225 -1.63 10.15 -13.01
C ASP A 225 -2.43 8.84 -13.07
N PRO A 226 -2.70 8.19 -11.92
CA PRO A 226 -3.46 6.94 -11.90
C PRO A 226 -4.85 7.18 -12.48
N SER A 227 -5.35 6.18 -13.19
CA SER A 227 -6.72 6.17 -13.67
C SER A 227 -7.70 6.23 -12.48
N PRO A 228 -8.94 6.72 -12.68
CA PRO A 228 -9.97 6.71 -11.64
C PRO A 228 -10.21 5.31 -11.03
N GLN A 229 -9.97 4.24 -11.80
CA GLN A 229 -10.15 2.86 -11.36
C GLN A 229 -9.03 2.40 -10.39
N GLU A 230 -7.81 2.91 -10.60
CA GLU A 230 -6.64 2.64 -9.73
C GLU A 230 -6.68 3.45 -8.43
N LEU A 231 -7.45 4.55 -8.42
CA LEU A 231 -7.68 5.37 -7.24
C LEU A 231 -8.72 4.78 -6.27
N VAL A 232 -9.47 3.76 -6.68
CA VAL A 232 -10.58 3.21 -5.90
C VAL A 232 -10.21 1.88 -5.27
N MET A 233 -10.17 1.87 -3.93
CA MET A 233 -10.32 0.65 -3.15
C MET A 233 -11.79 0.40 -2.88
N TYR A 234 -12.31 -0.77 -3.22
CA TYR A 234 -13.73 -1.12 -3.05
C TYR A 234 -14.06 -1.50 -1.60
N LEU A 235 -13.94 -0.53 -0.69
CA LEU A 235 -14.33 -0.66 0.72
C LEU A 235 -15.01 0.64 1.16
N HIS A 236 -16.32 0.55 1.43
CA HIS A 236 -17.17 1.68 1.75
C HIS A 236 -17.75 1.57 3.15
N ALA A 237 -17.71 2.67 3.89
CA ALA A 237 -18.37 2.77 5.19
C ALA A 237 -19.85 3.10 4.99
N LEU A 238 -20.71 2.11 5.19
CA LEU A 238 -22.13 2.22 4.90
C LEU A 238 -22.90 2.84 6.06
N ARG A 239 -22.70 2.33 7.28
CA ARG A 239 -23.50 2.74 8.44
C ARG A 239 -22.70 2.73 9.73
N TYR A 240 -22.97 3.72 10.57
CA TYR A 240 -22.50 3.79 11.96
C TYR A 240 -23.70 4.01 12.87
N ARG A 241 -23.80 3.24 13.94
CA ARG A 241 -24.87 3.37 14.93
C ARG A 241 -24.29 3.36 16.33
N GLY A 242 -24.64 4.35 17.14
CA GLY A 242 -24.23 4.45 18.53
C GLY A 242 -25.37 4.90 19.43
N PRO A 243 -25.11 5.15 20.73
CA PRO A 243 -26.12 5.65 21.64
C PRO A 243 -26.65 7.01 21.19
N GLY A 244 -27.90 7.08 20.75
CA GLY A 244 -28.56 8.33 20.36
C GLY A 244 -28.19 8.89 19.00
N PHE A 245 -27.46 8.15 18.15
CA PHE A 245 -27.20 8.58 16.78
C PHE A 245 -27.14 7.39 15.80
N GLU A 246 -27.50 7.69 14.56
CA GLU A 246 -27.34 6.79 13.43
C GLU A 246 -26.93 7.61 12.21
N TYR A 247 -25.92 7.12 11.50
CA TYR A 247 -25.48 7.66 10.23
C TYR A 247 -25.49 6.55 9.19
N CYS A 248 -26.05 6.84 8.01
CA CYS A 248 -26.01 5.95 6.86
C CYS A 248 -25.65 6.77 5.62
N SER A 249 -24.65 6.33 4.88
CA SER A 249 -24.35 6.84 3.54
C SER A 249 -25.24 6.13 2.50
N SER A 250 -25.26 6.66 1.27
CA SER A 250 -25.86 5.95 0.14
C SER A 250 -25.02 4.71 -0.23
N MET A 251 -25.68 3.71 -0.80
CA MET A 251 -24.99 2.55 -1.37
C MET A 251 -24.17 3.02 -2.58
N PRO A 252 -22.88 2.67 -2.68
CA PRO A 252 -22.09 3.05 -3.84
C PRO A 252 -22.56 2.30 -5.09
N ALA A 253 -22.45 2.94 -6.26
CA ALA A 253 -22.95 2.40 -7.53
C ALA A 253 -22.35 1.02 -7.90
N TRP A 254 -21.12 0.74 -7.48
CA TRP A 254 -20.47 -0.57 -7.71
C TRP A 254 -21.00 -1.69 -6.78
N ALA A 255 -21.81 -1.36 -5.77
CA ALA A 255 -22.37 -2.32 -4.82
C ALA A 255 -23.88 -2.57 -5.00
N THR A 256 -24.54 -1.89 -5.94
CA THR A 256 -25.97 -2.08 -6.20
C THR A 256 -26.24 -3.39 -6.92
N GLU A 257 -27.44 -3.94 -6.74
CA GLU A 257 -27.90 -5.08 -7.54
C GLU A 257 -27.86 -4.75 -9.04
N GLY A 258 -27.39 -5.69 -9.86
CA GLY A 258 -27.30 -5.51 -11.32
C GLY A 258 -26.13 -4.67 -11.82
N TRP A 259 -25.16 -4.32 -10.96
CA TRP A 259 -23.91 -3.68 -11.41
C TRP A 259 -23.17 -4.54 -12.46
N GLN A 260 -22.73 -3.88 -13.53
CA GLN A 260 -21.85 -4.44 -14.57
C GLN A 260 -20.50 -3.70 -14.57
N GLU A 261 -19.45 -4.42 -14.92
CA GLU A 261 -18.06 -3.95 -14.87
C GLU A 261 -17.70 -2.94 -15.96
#